data_AF-E9HIJ3-F1
#
_entry.id   AF-E9HIJ3-F1
#
_cell.length_a   1.000
_cell.length_b   1.000
_cell.length_c   1.000
_cell.angle_alpha   90.00
_cell.angle_beta   90.00
_cell.angle_gamma   90.00
#
_symmetry.space_group_name_H-M   'P 1'
#
loop_
_entity.id
_entity.type
_entity.pdbx_description
1 polymer ?
#
loop_
_entity_poly.entity_id
_entity_poly.type
_entity_poly.pdbx_seq_one_letter_code
_entity_poly.pdbx_strand_id
1 'polypeptide(L)' 'MLTQIEFDRVVLDEAHTIRNHQTKLCSAICLLRAKRRWAVTGTPLQNNKADLFAHFRFLRASPFDGFLCK' A
#
# COMPACT_ATOMS: atom_id res chain seq x y z
N MET A 1 -16.09 -5.73 4.47
CA MET A 1 -16.23 -7.19 4.38
C MET A 1 -14.87 -7.91 4.32
N LEU A 2 -13.86 -7.47 3.55
CA LEU A 2 -12.50 -8.06 3.61
C LEU A 2 -11.62 -7.56 4.77
N THR A 3 -11.87 -6.36 5.28
CA THR A 3 -11.11 -5.73 6.37
C THR A 3 -11.26 -6.41 7.73
N GLN A 4 -12.27 -7.27 7.89
CA GLN A 4 -12.52 -8.03 9.12
C GLN A 4 -11.69 -9.32 9.20
N ILE A 5 -11.13 -9.77 8.09
CA ILE A 5 -10.30 -10.98 8.01
C ILE A 5 -8.86 -10.59 8.33
N GLU A 6 -8.20 -11.39 9.17
CA GLU A 6 -6.77 -11.25 9.41
C GLU A 6 -5.98 -12.14 8.45
N PHE A 7 -5.41 -11.53 7.42
CA PHE A 7 -4.62 -12.24 6.44
C PHE A 7 -3.23 -12.53 6.97
N ASP A 8 -2.73 -13.72 6.68
CA ASP A 8 -1.34 -14.06 6.99
C ASP A 8 -0.38 -13.40 5.99
N ARG A 9 -0.83 -13.21 4.74
CA ARG A 9 -0.11 -12.47 3.69
C ARG A 9 -1.08 -11.76 2.73
N VAL A 10 -0.73 -10.55 2.30
CA VAL A 10 -1.34 -9.87 1.15
C VAL A 10 -0.24 -9.58 0.13
N VAL A 11 -0.50 -9.89 -1.14
CA VAL A 11 0.41 -9.64 -2.26
C VAL A 11 -0.32 -8.77 -3.27
N LEU A 12 0.26 -7.63 -3.60
CA LEU A 12 -0.15 -6.80 -4.72
C LEU A 12 0.72 -7.15 -5.92
N ASP A 13 0.09 -7.63 -6.97
CA ASP A 13 0.71 -7.68 -8.29
C ASP A 13 0.50 -6.34 -9.00
N GLU A 14 1.43 -5.97 -9.88
CA GLU A 14 1.49 -4.68 -10.54
C GLU A 14 1.25 -3.50 -9.58
N ALA A 15 2.04 -3.45 -8.50
CA ALA A 15 1.87 -2.51 -7.40
C ALA A 15 1.87 -1.03 -7.81
N HIS A 16 2.39 -0.69 -8.99
CA HIS A 16 2.24 0.65 -9.57
C HIS A 16 0.78 1.11 -9.69
N THR A 17 -0.19 0.19 -9.65
CA THR A 17 -1.64 0.46 -9.60
C THR A 17 -2.04 1.29 -8.37
N ILE A 18 -1.35 1.16 -7.23
CA ILE A 18 -1.69 1.88 -5.99
C ILE A 18 -0.97 3.23 -5.83
N ARG A 19 -0.27 3.72 -6.87
CA ARG A 19 0.51 4.97 -6.84
C ARG A 19 -0.23 6.19 -6.27
N ASN A 20 -1.53 6.30 -6.56
CA ASN A 20 -2.35 7.40 -6.07
C ASN A 20 -3.01 7.05 -4.73
N HIS A 21 -2.44 7.59 -3.65
CA HIS A 21 -2.92 7.40 -2.27
C HIS A 21 -4.35 7.89 -2.02
N GLN A 22 -4.89 8.79 -2.86
CA GLN A 22 -6.25 9.32 -2.72
C GLN A 22 -7.31 8.39 -3.32
N THR A 23 -6.91 7.34 -4.02
CA THR A 23 -7.86 6.39 -4.61
C THR A 23 -8.57 5.57 -3.53
N LYS A 24 -9.84 5.25 -3.78
CA LYS A 24 -10.63 4.33 -2.95
C LYS A 24 -9.95 2.96 -2.85
N LEU A 25 -9.29 2.52 -3.92
CA LEU A 25 -8.52 1.28 -3.99
C LEU A 25 -7.36 1.29 -3.00
N CYS A 26 -6.48 2.30 -3.05
CA CYS A 26 -5.36 2.40 -2.12
C CYS A 26 -5.83 2.44 -0.67
N SER A 27 -6.88 3.21 -0.39
CA SER A 27 -7.49 3.27 0.95
C SER A 27 -8.01 1.91 1.42
N ALA A 28 -8.76 1.19 0.57
CA ALA A 28 -9.31 -0.12 0.90
C ALA A 28 -8.21 -1.17 1.16
N ILE A 29 -7.15 -1.18 0.34
CA ILE A 29 -6.03 -2.12 0.48
C ILE A 29 -5.19 -1.81 1.73
N CYS A 30 -4.94 -0.53 2.03
CA CYS A 30 -4.21 -0.12 3.24
C CYS A 30 -4.96 -0.48 4.53
N LEU A 31 -6.30 -0.55 4.47
CA LEU A 31 -7.15 -0.98 5.58
C LEU A 31 -7.12 -2.51 5.82
N LEU A 32 -6.60 -3.30 4.87
CA LEU A 32 -6.50 -4.75 5.06
C LEU A 32 -5.52 -5.11 6.19
N ARG A 33 -5.97 -5.99 7.07
CA ARG A 33 -5.17 -6.54 8.16
C ARG A 33 -4.33 -7.68 7.61
N ALA A 34 -3.00 -7.53 7.64
CA ALA A 34 -2.08 -8.55 7.18
C ALA A 34 -0.78 -8.57 8.01
N LYS A 35 -0.27 -9.76 8.32
CA LYS A 35 1.04 -9.92 8.97
C LYS A 35 2.21 -9.64 8.02
N ARG A 36 2.09 -10.09 6.77
CA ARG A 36 3.11 -9.91 5.72
C ARG A 36 2.51 -9.23 4.51
N ARG A 37 3.22 -8.25 3.95
CA ARG A 37 2.76 -7.50 2.78
C ARG A 37 3.84 -7.48 1.72
N TRP A 38 3.45 -7.76 0.49
CA TRP A 38 4.35 -7.81 -0.65
C TRP A 38 3.77 -6.95 -1.76
N ALA A 39 4.60 -6.11 -2.34
CA ALA A 39 4.29 -5.31 -3.52
C ALA A 39 5.24 -5.77 -4.62
N VAL A 40 4.71 -6.37 -5.66
CA VAL A 40 5.45 -6.85 -6.82
C VAL A 40 5.10 -5.93 -7.99
N THR A 41 6.10 -5.40 -8.67
CA THR A 41 5.90 -4.54 -9.84
C THR A 41 7.14 -4.61 -10.73
N GLY A 42 6.92 -4.71 -12.05
CA GLY A 42 7.98 -4.57 -13.04
C GLY A 42 8.44 -3.12 -13.24
N THR A 43 7.69 -2.16 -12.70
CA THR A 43 7.89 -0.71 -12.87
C THR A 43 7.92 -0.02 -11.49
N PRO A 44 9.02 -0.17 -10.72
CA PRO A 44 9.05 0.23 -9.32
C PRO A 44 8.86 1.74 -9.09
N LEU A 45 9.28 2.58 -10.03
CA LEU A 45 9.32 4.03 -9.86
C LEU A 45 9.14 4.70 -11.23
N GLN A 46 7.95 5.25 -11.46
CA GLN A 46 7.70 6.06 -12.66
C GLN A 46 7.66 7.55 -12.34
N ASN A 47 6.97 8.02 -11.29
CA ASN A 47 6.81 9.46 -11.05
C ASN A 47 6.67 9.84 -9.57
N ASN A 48 7.53 10.73 -9.08
CA ASN A 48 7.31 11.55 -7.88
C ASN A 48 7.34 10.84 -6.50
N LYS A 49 7.73 11.59 -5.46
CA LYS A 49 7.85 11.12 -4.06
C LYS A 49 6.52 10.60 -3.47
N ALA A 50 5.40 11.03 -4.04
CA ALA A 50 4.05 10.63 -3.64
C ALA A 50 3.72 9.16 -3.98
N ASP A 51 4.26 8.64 -5.09
CA ASP A 51 4.01 7.25 -5.51
C ASP A 51 4.70 6.26 -4.55
N LEU A 52 5.90 6.59 -4.07
CA LEU A 52 6.62 5.86 -3.03
C LEU A 52 5.85 5.82 -1.72
N PHE A 53 5.21 6.94 -1.34
CA PHE A 53 4.44 7.02 -0.11
C PHE A 53 3.28 6.01 -0.08
N ALA A 54 2.55 5.85 -1.20
CA ALA A 54 1.47 4.86 -1.26
C ALA A 54 1.97 3.43 -1.05
N HIS A 55 3.13 3.09 -1.61
CA HIS A 55 3.78 1.79 -1.42
C HIS A 55 4.27 1.60 0.03
N PHE A 56 4.92 2.59 0.63
CA PHE A 56 5.36 2.52 2.03
C PHE A 56 4.20 2.43 3.01
N ARG A 57 3.11 3.17 2.75
CA ARG A 57 1.88 3.08 3.52
C ARG A 57 1.25 1.70 3.43
N PHE A 58 1.21 1.10 2.25
CA PHE A 58 0.74 -0.28 2.09
C PHE A 58 1.65 -1.24 2.87
N LEU A 59 2.96 -1.19 2.65
CA LEU A 59 3.93 -2.10 3.28
C LEU A 59 4.04 -1.92 4.80
N ARG A 60 3.52 -0.81 5.35
CA ARG A 60 3.74 -0.38 6.75
C ARG A 60 5.21 -0.28 7.10
N ALA A 61 5.98 0.31 6.18
CA ALA A 61 7.40 0.53 6.35
C ALA A 61 7.63 1.77 7.23
N SER A 62 7.75 1.57 8.54
CA SER A 62 8.09 2.63 9.49
C SER A 62 9.51 3.18 9.23
N PRO A 63 9.74 4.51 9.30
CA PRO A 63 8.82 5.59 9.70
C PRO A 63 7.97 6.18 8.56
N PHE A 64 8.04 5.63 7.35
CA PHE A 64 7.47 6.22 6.13
C PHE A 64 5.99 5.88 5.91
N ASP A 65 5.40 5.03 6.76
CA ASP A 65 3.99 4.65 6.73
C ASP A 65 3.07 5.66 7.42
N GLY A 66 3.65 6.60 8.17
CA GLY A 66 2.97 7.61 8.97
C GLY A 66 3.09 9.04 8.43
N PHE A 67 2.58 9.32 7.23
CA PHE A 67 2.04 10.66 6.92
C PHE A 67 0.52 10.55 6.93
N LEU A 68 -0.04 10.26 8.10
CA LEU A 68 -1.38 10.74 8.41
C LEU A 68 -1.26 12.26 8.41
N CYS A 69 -1.78 12.89 7.36
CA CYS A 69 -2.12 14.30 7.41
C CYS A 69 -2.91 14.49 8.72
N LYS A 70 -2.36 15.26 9.65
CA LYS A 70 -3.23 16.09 10.48
C LYS A 70 -3.89 17.11 9.57
#